data_AF-A0A930QPG4-F1
#
_entry.id   AF-A0A930QPG4-F1
#
_cell.length_a   1.000
_cell.length_b   1.000
_cell.length_c   1.000
_cell.angle_alpha   90.00
_cell.angle_beta   90.00
_cell.angle_gamma   90.00
#
_symmetry.space_group_name_H-M   'P 1'
#
loop_
_entity.id
_entity.type
_entity.pdbx_description
1 polymer ?
#
loop_
_entity_poly.entity_id
_entity_poly.type
_entity_poly.pdbx_seq_one_letter_code
_entity_poly.pdbx_strand_id
1 'polypeptide(L)'
;LRILASAAPDLLACETLPCLSEACAIVRALRAEGIRIPAYFSFSCRDDTHISDGTEIAACARVLDAVPEAAAIGVNCTAPQYVGDLIHTMRQETNKPIVVYPNSGEYYDAATRMWCGTAEDFGTRSREYAAAGARIIGGCCRTTPRDTAAIAAWVKGGRKWGDGDGDRAHGGSFARCTRDA
;
A
#
# COMPACT_ATOMS: atom_id res chain seq x y z
N LEU A 1 -15.81 -6.63 11.22
CA LEU A 1 -16.10 -5.48 10.33
C LEU A 1 -17.17 -4.54 10.90
N ARG A 2 -18.40 -4.99 11.20
CA ARG A 2 -19.47 -4.13 11.77
C ARG A 2 -19.03 -3.29 12.98
N ILE A 3 -18.33 -3.89 13.95
CA ILE A 3 -17.85 -3.17 15.14
C ILE A 3 -16.88 -2.05 14.76
N LEU A 4 -15.87 -2.34 13.93
CA LEU A 4 -14.94 -1.31 13.43
C LEU A 4 -15.68 -0.23 12.65
N ALA A 5 -16.60 -0.60 11.76
CA ALA A 5 -17.37 0.35 10.96
C ALA A 5 -18.28 1.25 11.81
N SER A 6 -18.81 0.74 12.93
CA SER A 6 -19.65 1.52 13.85
C SER A 6 -18.90 2.67 14.54
N ALA A 7 -17.57 2.56 14.63
CA ALA A 7 -16.70 3.64 15.12
C ALA A 7 -16.41 4.71 14.05
N ALA A 8 -16.95 4.56 12.84
CA ALA A 8 -16.79 5.47 11.70
C ALA A 8 -15.33 5.88 11.41
N PRO A 9 -14.39 4.93 11.26
CA PRO A 9 -13.03 5.26 10.86
C PRO A 9 -12.99 5.86 9.44
N ASP A 10 -11.97 6.67 9.17
CA ASP A 10 -11.73 7.24 7.83
C ASP A 10 -11.42 6.15 6.79
N LEU A 11 -10.79 5.05 7.23
CA LEU A 11 -10.33 3.95 6.38
C LEU A 11 -10.24 2.65 7.18
N LEU A 12 -10.41 1.51 6.50
CA LEU A 12 -10.09 0.18 7.04
C LEU A 12 -8.74 -0.31 6.51
N ALA A 13 -7.87 -0.72 7.42
CA ALA A 13 -6.61 -1.39 7.12
C ALA A 13 -6.82 -2.90 7.01
N CYS A 14 -6.77 -3.47 5.81
CA CYS A 14 -6.78 -4.91 5.58
C CYS A 14 -5.35 -5.36 5.29
N GLU A 15 -4.60 -5.65 6.36
CA GLU A 15 -3.15 -5.82 6.29
C GLU A 15 -2.66 -7.24 6.55
N THR A 16 -1.43 -7.53 6.12
CA THR A 16 -0.76 -8.83 6.29
C THR A 16 -1.57 -9.98 5.70
N LEU A 17 -2.21 -9.73 4.56
CA LEU A 17 -2.97 -10.77 3.86
C LEU A 17 -1.98 -11.74 3.20
N PRO A 18 -2.04 -13.05 3.50
CA PRO A 18 -1.11 -14.02 2.93
C PRO A 18 -1.58 -14.52 1.55
N CYS A 19 -2.86 -14.34 1.22
CA CYS A 19 -3.48 -14.86 -0.01
C CYS A 19 -4.50 -13.88 -0.61
N LEU A 20 -4.66 -13.94 -1.94
CA LEU A 20 -5.63 -13.10 -2.65
C LEU A 20 -7.09 -13.47 -2.35
N SER A 21 -7.35 -14.73 -2.00
CA SER A 21 -8.70 -15.21 -1.70
C SER A 21 -9.30 -14.56 -0.44
N GLU A 22 -8.46 -14.25 0.56
CA GLU A 22 -8.84 -13.50 1.76
C GLU A 22 -9.18 -12.04 1.44
N ALA A 23 -8.39 -11.37 0.60
CA ALA A 23 -8.70 -10.01 0.14
C ALA A 23 -10.08 -9.97 -0.55
N CYS A 24 -10.33 -10.94 -1.45
CA CYS A 24 -11.64 -11.09 -2.09
C CYS A 24 -12.77 -11.38 -1.08
N ALA A 25 -12.50 -12.17 -0.04
CA ALA A 25 -13.48 -12.47 1.00
C ALA A 25 -13.85 -11.23 1.83
N ILE A 26 -12.87 -10.38 2.15
CA ILE A 26 -13.09 -9.12 2.84
C ILE A 26 -13.95 -8.18 1.98
N VAL A 27 -13.66 -8.05 0.68
CA VAL A 27 -14.48 -7.24 -0.24
C VAL A 27 -15.92 -7.74 -0.26
N ARG A 28 -16.15 -9.05 -0.35
CA ARG A 28 -17.50 -9.63 -0.28
C ARG A 28 -18.19 -9.31 1.05
N ALA A 29 -17.46 -9.38 2.16
CA ALA A 29 -18.00 -9.07 3.47
C ALA A 29 -18.37 -7.58 3.60
N LEU A 30 -17.53 -6.66 3.11
CA LEU A 30 -17.84 -5.22 3.09
C LEU A 30 -19.15 -4.95 2.32
N ARG A 31 -19.30 -5.57 1.15
CA ARG A 31 -20.52 -5.46 0.32
C ARG A 31 -21.75 -6.04 1.00
N ALA A 32 -21.64 -7.26 1.52
CA ALA A 32 -22.75 -7.94 2.20
C ALA A 32 -23.26 -7.14 3.41
N GLU A 33 -22.35 -6.43 4.07
CA GLU A 33 -22.64 -5.61 5.25
C GLU A 33 -22.99 -4.15 4.93
N GLY A 34 -23.00 -3.77 3.64
CA GLY A 34 -23.26 -2.39 3.22
C GLY A 34 -22.24 -1.37 3.75
N ILE A 35 -21.03 -1.81 4.12
CA ILE A 35 -19.97 -0.96 4.65
C ILE A 35 -19.32 -0.21 3.49
N ARG A 36 -19.43 1.12 3.50
CA ARG A 36 -18.89 2.00 2.45
C ARG A 36 -17.59 2.71 2.82
N ILE A 37 -17.03 2.39 3.99
CA ILE A 37 -15.74 2.94 4.43
C ILE A 37 -14.66 2.41 3.49
N PRO A 38 -13.84 3.27 2.87
CA PRO A 38 -12.78 2.81 1.98
C PRO A 38 -11.77 1.94 2.74
N ALA A 39 -11.15 0.99 2.04
CA ALA A 39 -10.14 0.12 2.63
C ALA A 39 -8.84 0.15 1.81
N TYR A 40 -7.69 -0.04 2.46
CA TYR A 40 -6.50 -0.50 1.75
C TYR A 40 -6.30 -1.98 1.98
N PHE A 41 -5.70 -2.64 0.99
CA PHE A 41 -5.37 -4.06 1.05
C PHE A 41 -3.86 -4.22 0.91
N SER A 42 -3.22 -4.78 1.92
CA SER A 42 -1.78 -4.94 1.98
C SER A 42 -1.40 -6.40 2.22
N PHE A 43 -0.51 -6.91 1.37
CA PHE A 43 -0.07 -8.31 1.42
C PHE A 43 1.27 -8.46 2.13
N SER A 44 1.47 -9.60 2.77
CA SER A 44 2.81 -10.07 3.14
C SER A 44 3.41 -10.85 1.96
N CYS A 45 4.68 -10.59 1.66
CA CYS A 45 5.39 -11.21 0.54
C CYS A 45 6.53 -12.08 1.02
N ARG A 46 6.74 -13.21 0.33
CA ARG A 46 7.83 -14.13 0.64
C ARG A 46 9.11 -13.80 -0.12
N ASP A 47 8.98 -13.10 -1.24
CA ASP A 47 10.05 -12.67 -2.13
C ASP A 47 9.65 -11.36 -2.85
N ASP A 48 10.41 -10.97 -3.87
CA ASP A 48 10.27 -9.76 -4.69
C ASP A 48 9.12 -9.79 -5.70
N THR A 49 8.45 -10.94 -5.88
CA THR A 49 7.44 -11.13 -6.92
C THR A 49 6.15 -11.79 -6.42
N HIS A 50 6.17 -12.49 -5.28
CA HIS A 50 5.06 -13.29 -4.77
C HIS A 50 4.64 -12.93 -3.34
N ILE A 51 3.33 -12.99 -3.10
CA ILE A 51 2.76 -12.96 -1.75
C ILE A 51 3.04 -14.29 -1.02
N SER A 52 2.71 -14.38 0.28
CA SER A 52 3.02 -15.54 1.11
C SER A 52 2.52 -16.88 0.57
N ASP A 53 1.33 -16.94 -0.02
CA ASP A 53 0.78 -18.16 -0.62
C ASP A 53 1.41 -18.55 -1.98
N GLY A 54 2.24 -17.68 -2.54
CA GLY A 54 2.89 -17.87 -3.85
C GLY A 54 2.15 -17.27 -5.03
N THR A 55 1.05 -16.55 -4.83
CA THR A 55 0.41 -15.76 -5.88
C THR A 55 1.29 -14.55 -6.25
N GLU A 56 1.39 -14.23 -7.54
CA GLU A 56 2.12 -13.04 -7.98
C GLU A 56 1.49 -11.75 -7.44
N ILE A 57 2.31 -10.81 -6.96
CA ILE A 57 1.82 -9.51 -6.49
C ILE A 57 1.16 -8.72 -7.62
N ALA A 58 1.62 -8.91 -8.87
CA ALA A 58 1.02 -8.32 -10.07
C ALA A 58 -0.44 -8.74 -10.24
N ALA A 59 -0.73 -10.04 -10.07
CA ALA A 59 -2.09 -10.56 -10.14
C ALA A 59 -2.98 -9.98 -9.04
N CYS A 60 -2.45 -9.84 -7.82
CA CYS A 60 -3.15 -9.24 -6.70
C CYS A 60 -3.50 -7.77 -6.96
N ALA A 61 -2.53 -6.99 -7.44
CA ALA A 61 -2.73 -5.59 -7.80
C ALA A 61 -3.78 -5.43 -8.92
N ARG A 62 -3.67 -6.22 -9.99
CA ARG A 62 -4.63 -6.20 -11.12
C ARG A 62 -6.06 -6.48 -10.66
N VAL A 63 -6.25 -7.48 -9.79
CA VAL A 63 -7.59 -7.82 -9.27
C VAL A 63 -8.14 -6.70 -8.40
N LEU A 64 -7.34 -6.16 -7.48
CA LEU A 64 -7.78 -5.12 -6.57
C LEU A 64 -7.92 -3.74 -7.23
N ASP A 65 -7.27 -3.48 -8.36
CA ASP A 65 -7.46 -2.26 -9.14
C ASP A 65 -8.93 -2.13 -9.59
N ALA A 66 -9.54 -3.25 -10.00
CA ALA A 66 -10.95 -3.32 -10.38
C ALA A 66 -11.95 -3.26 -9.21
N VAL A 67 -11.48 -3.24 -7.95
CA VAL A 67 -12.35 -3.24 -6.75
C VAL A 67 -12.55 -1.81 -6.24
N PRO A 68 -13.76 -1.21 -6.32
CA PRO A 68 -14.00 0.16 -5.86
C PRO A 68 -13.75 0.37 -4.36
N GLU A 69 -13.98 -0.65 -3.54
CA GLU A 69 -13.74 -0.61 -2.09
C GLU A 69 -12.25 -0.49 -1.73
N ALA A 70 -11.35 -0.91 -2.62
CA ALA A 70 -9.92 -0.81 -2.45
C ALA A 70 -9.45 0.61 -2.86
N ALA A 71 -9.25 1.48 -1.88
CA ALA A 71 -8.74 2.84 -2.08
C ALA A 71 -7.21 2.86 -2.27
N ALA A 72 -6.50 1.84 -1.77
CA ALA A 72 -5.06 1.64 -1.98
C ALA A 72 -4.72 0.15 -1.93
N ILE A 73 -3.57 -0.21 -2.51
CA ILE A 73 -3.05 -1.58 -2.55
C ILE A 73 -1.61 -1.53 -2.08
N GLY A 74 -1.11 -2.55 -1.37
CA GLY A 74 0.22 -2.45 -0.79
C GLY A 74 0.88 -3.73 -0.34
N VAL A 75 2.00 -3.52 0.33
CA VAL A 75 2.82 -4.55 0.94
C VAL A 75 3.23 -4.11 2.35
N ASN A 76 3.10 -5.02 3.31
CA ASN A 76 3.58 -4.82 4.67
C ASN A 76 4.10 -6.11 5.27
N CYS A 77 4.84 -5.98 6.37
CA CYS A 77 5.40 -7.14 7.08
C CYS A 77 6.35 -7.99 6.21
N THR A 78 6.88 -7.41 5.13
CA THR A 78 7.83 -8.00 4.19
C THR A 78 9.24 -7.49 4.49
N ALA A 79 10.26 -8.27 4.15
CA ALA A 79 11.64 -7.86 4.30
C ALA A 79 11.96 -6.66 3.37
N PRO A 80 12.61 -5.58 3.86
CA PRO A 80 12.83 -4.34 3.11
C PRO A 80 13.46 -4.48 1.74
N GLN A 81 14.33 -5.48 1.55
CA GLN A 81 15.06 -5.70 0.31
C GLN A 81 14.15 -6.02 -0.88
N TYR A 82 12.95 -6.58 -0.64
CA TYR A 82 12.01 -6.95 -1.70
C TYR A 82 11.07 -5.80 -2.10
N VAL A 83 10.94 -4.78 -1.24
CA VAL A 83 9.85 -3.80 -1.35
C VAL A 83 9.96 -2.93 -2.60
N GLY A 84 11.18 -2.58 -3.03
CA GLY A 84 11.38 -1.78 -4.25
C GLY A 84 10.80 -2.45 -5.49
N ASP A 85 11.16 -3.71 -5.73
CA ASP A 85 10.70 -4.49 -6.88
C ASP A 85 9.19 -4.80 -6.81
N LEU A 86 8.67 -5.05 -5.61
CA LEU A 86 7.24 -5.21 -5.38
C LEU A 86 6.46 -3.93 -5.73
N ILE A 87 6.95 -2.74 -5.33
CA ILE A 87 6.34 -1.46 -5.70
C ILE A 87 6.33 -1.30 -7.23
N HIS A 88 7.47 -1.53 -7.88
CA HIS A 88 7.60 -1.40 -9.33
C HIS A 88 6.63 -2.32 -10.07
N THR A 89 6.54 -3.57 -9.64
CA THR A 89 5.63 -4.57 -10.20
C THR A 89 4.18 -4.15 -10.03
N MET A 90 3.77 -3.77 -8.81
CA MET A 90 2.41 -3.31 -8.55
C MET A 90 2.05 -2.06 -9.37
N ARG A 91 3.00 -1.14 -9.55
CA ARG A 91 2.76 0.10 -10.27
C ARG A 91 2.43 -0.10 -11.75
N GLN A 92 2.86 -1.22 -12.35
CA GLN A 92 2.46 -1.58 -13.72
C GLN A 92 0.98 -2.01 -13.81
N GLU A 93 0.38 -2.40 -12.69
CA GLU A 93 -0.93 -3.06 -12.65
C GLU A 93 -2.04 -2.21 -12.02
N THR A 94 -1.69 -1.09 -11.38
CA THR A 94 -2.67 -0.20 -10.74
C THR A 94 -2.23 1.27 -10.78
N ASN A 95 -3.22 2.15 -10.93
CA ASN A 95 -3.05 3.60 -10.72
C ASN A 95 -3.38 4.03 -9.28
N LYS A 96 -3.86 3.11 -8.43
CA LYS A 96 -4.19 3.42 -7.04
C LYS A 96 -2.94 3.74 -6.23
N PRO A 97 -3.06 4.53 -5.16
CA PRO A 97 -1.96 4.74 -4.21
C PRO A 97 -1.38 3.40 -3.75
N ILE A 98 -0.05 3.28 -3.80
CA ILE A 98 0.65 2.13 -3.20
C ILE A 98 1.01 2.46 -1.76
N VAL A 99 0.62 1.58 -0.84
CA VAL A 99 0.99 1.64 0.58
C VAL A 99 2.10 0.64 0.88
N VAL A 100 3.18 1.09 1.54
CA VAL A 100 4.27 0.20 1.97
C VAL A 100 4.71 0.49 3.38
N TYR A 101 4.86 -0.56 4.17
CA TYR A 101 5.41 -0.47 5.52
C TYR A 101 6.09 -1.80 5.89
N PRO A 102 7.36 -1.99 5.51
CA PRO A 102 8.07 -3.26 5.74
C PRO A 102 8.54 -3.45 7.18
N ASN A 103 9.07 -4.64 7.46
CA ASN A 103 9.78 -4.93 8.71
C ASN A 103 11.08 -4.13 8.82
N SER A 104 11.70 -4.09 10.00
CA SER A 104 12.95 -3.33 10.20
C SER A 104 14.11 -3.77 9.30
N GLY A 105 14.11 -5.03 8.85
CA GLY A 105 15.26 -5.67 8.18
C GLY A 105 15.93 -6.72 9.06
N GLU A 106 15.66 -6.69 10.37
CA GLU A 106 16.00 -7.81 11.25
C GLU A 106 15.18 -9.05 10.90
N TYR A 107 15.77 -10.23 11.09
CA TYR A 107 15.09 -11.51 10.94
C TYR A 107 15.12 -12.29 12.25
N TYR A 108 14.11 -13.12 12.47
CA TYR A 108 14.03 -13.95 13.67
C TYR A 108 14.75 -15.28 13.41
N ASP A 109 15.78 -15.57 14.20
CA ASP A 109 16.45 -16.87 14.22
C ASP A 109 15.73 -17.79 15.21
N ALA A 110 15.04 -18.80 14.69
CA ALA A 110 14.28 -19.75 15.49
C ALA A 110 15.15 -20.66 16.37
N ALA A 111 16.41 -20.91 15.98
CA ALA A 111 17.32 -21.76 16.72
C ALA A 111 17.82 -21.05 18.00
N THR A 112 18.19 -19.79 17.87
CA THR A 112 18.65 -18.96 19.00
C THR A 112 17.51 -18.23 19.71
N ARG A 113 16.32 -18.19 19.11
CA ARG A 113 15.13 -17.43 19.56
C ARG A 113 15.42 -15.94 19.72
N MET A 114 16.25 -15.40 18.84
CA MET A 114 16.69 -14.02 18.87
C MET A 114 16.42 -13.33 17.54
N TRP A 115 16.30 -12.00 17.59
CA TRP A 115 16.35 -11.17 16.40
C TRP A 115 17.80 -10.93 16.02
N CYS A 116 18.10 -11.17 14.75
CA CYS A 116 19.42 -11.04 14.14
C CYS A 116 19.35 -10.08 12.94
N GLY A 117 20.50 -9.61 12.48
CA GLY A 117 20.60 -8.64 11.39
C GLY A 117 20.66 -7.19 11.88
N THR A 118 20.50 -6.26 10.94
CA THR A 118 20.57 -4.81 11.20
C THR A 118 19.33 -4.15 10.65
N ALA A 119 18.75 -3.23 11.43
CA ALA A 119 17.63 -2.42 10.96
C ALA A 119 18.08 -1.48 9.83
N GLU A 120 17.26 -1.37 8.80
CA GLU A 120 17.45 -0.46 7.68
C GLU A 120 17.29 1.01 8.11
N ASP A 121 17.93 1.93 7.37
CA ASP A 121 17.68 3.36 7.55
C ASP A 121 16.35 3.74 6.88
N PHE A 122 15.27 3.79 7.67
CA PHE A 122 13.95 4.15 7.18
C PHE A 122 13.86 5.58 6.63
N GLY A 123 14.75 6.49 7.00
CA GLY A 123 14.83 7.81 6.38
C GLY A 123 15.25 7.74 4.92
N THR A 124 16.24 6.89 4.61
CA THR A 124 16.74 6.67 3.25
C THR A 124 15.84 5.73 2.46
N ARG A 125 15.46 4.57 3.01
CA ARG A 125 14.58 3.60 2.33
C ARG A 125 13.23 4.18 1.94
N SER A 126 12.62 5.01 2.79
CA SER A 126 11.34 5.62 2.43
C SER A 126 11.43 6.61 1.26
N ARG A 127 12.59 7.23 1.01
CA ARG A 127 12.81 8.03 -0.21
C ARG A 127 12.87 7.16 -1.45
N GLU A 128 13.55 6.02 -1.35
CA GLU A 128 13.63 5.02 -2.43
C GLU A 128 12.22 4.48 -2.76
N TYR A 129 11.43 4.12 -1.75
CA TYR A 129 10.06 3.66 -1.94
C TYR A 129 9.16 4.72 -2.57
N ALA A 130 9.30 5.98 -2.16
CA ALA A 130 8.57 7.09 -2.77
C ALA A 130 8.96 7.27 -4.25
N ALA A 131 10.25 7.21 -4.57
CA ALA A 131 10.76 7.28 -5.94
C ALA A 131 10.28 6.09 -6.80
N ALA A 132 10.12 4.91 -6.21
CA ALA A 132 9.58 3.73 -6.88
C ALA A 132 8.06 3.83 -7.16
N GLY A 133 7.34 4.73 -6.48
CA GLY A 133 5.91 4.99 -6.70
C GLY A 133 4.99 4.69 -5.51
N ALA A 134 5.55 4.49 -4.31
CA ALA A 134 4.76 4.43 -3.09
C ALA A 134 4.26 5.83 -2.67
N ARG A 135 3.06 5.89 -2.09
CA ARG A 135 2.40 7.13 -1.67
C ARG A 135 2.11 7.19 -0.18
N ILE A 136 1.96 6.03 0.46
CA ILE A 136 1.77 5.88 1.90
C ILE A 136 2.91 5.01 2.39
N ILE A 137 3.75 5.52 3.30
CA ILE A 137 4.99 4.87 3.71
C ILE A 137 5.08 4.85 5.24
N GLY A 138 5.40 3.69 5.81
CA GLY A 138 5.56 3.50 7.25
C GLY A 138 6.52 2.37 7.58
N GLY A 139 6.35 1.79 8.78
CA GLY A 139 7.09 0.63 9.26
C GLY A 139 6.17 -0.40 9.93
N CYS A 140 6.55 -1.68 9.88
CA CYS A 140 5.83 -2.79 10.49
C CYS A 140 6.66 -3.39 11.64
N CYS A 141 6.89 -4.70 11.65
CA CYS A 141 7.54 -5.36 12.77
C CYS A 141 8.94 -4.78 13.01
N ARG A 142 9.25 -4.59 14.29
CA ARG A 142 10.55 -4.10 14.79
C ARG A 142 10.92 -2.67 14.40
N THR A 143 10.05 -1.97 13.68
CA THR A 143 10.18 -0.52 13.53
C THR A 143 9.74 0.19 14.80
N THR A 144 10.21 1.41 14.98
CA THR A 144 10.06 2.20 16.19
C THR A 144 9.59 3.61 15.87
N PRO A 145 9.15 4.41 16.86
CA PRO A 145 8.85 5.82 16.65
C PRO A 145 10.01 6.63 16.05
N ARG A 146 11.26 6.21 16.25
CA ARG A 146 12.44 6.85 15.63
C ARG A 146 12.41 6.70 14.11
N ASP A 147 12.03 5.53 13.60
CA ASP A 147 11.94 5.26 12.17
C ASP A 147 10.85 6.10 11.53
N THR A 148 9.67 6.16 12.16
CA THR A 148 8.58 7.06 11.74
C THR A 148 9.01 8.53 11.76
N ALA A 149 9.78 8.96 12.77
CA ALA A 149 10.30 10.31 12.84
C ALA A 149 11.30 10.60 11.71
N ALA A 150 12.14 9.62 11.34
CA ALA A 150 13.09 9.74 10.21
C ALA A 150 12.34 9.88 8.87
N ILE A 151 11.28 9.11 8.65
CA ILE A 151 10.39 9.26 7.48
C ILE A 151 9.77 10.67 7.47
N ALA A 152 9.20 11.10 8.60
CA ALA A 152 8.54 12.39 8.70
C ALA A 152 9.49 13.58 8.47
N ALA A 153 10.75 13.47 8.89
CA ALA A 153 11.75 14.54 8.76
C ALA A 153 11.98 14.94 7.30
N TRP A 154 12.20 13.97 6.41
CA TRP A 154 12.41 14.29 4.99
C TRP A 154 11.11 14.59 4.25
N VAL A 155 9.99 13.99 4.65
CA VAL A 155 8.67 14.33 4.08
C VAL A 155 8.35 15.82 4.31
N LYS A 156 8.62 16.34 5.52
CA LYS A 156 8.44 17.76 5.85
C LYS A 156 9.52 18.64 5.21
N GLY A 157 10.75 18.14 5.07
CA GLY A 157 11.84 18.85 4.40
C GLY A 157 11.69 18.95 2.88
N GLY A 158 10.95 18.02 2.27
CA GLY A 158 10.77 17.92 0.81
C GLY A 158 9.40 18.40 0.29
N ARG A 159 8.38 18.56 1.14
CA ARG A 159 7.06 19.08 0.75
C ARG A 159 6.84 20.49 1.31
N LYS A 160 6.73 21.48 0.42
CA LYS A 160 5.80 22.59 0.66
C LYS A 160 4.39 22.02 0.48
N TRP A 161 3.62 22.00 1.55
CA TRP A 161 2.20 21.69 1.51
C TRP A 161 1.49 22.78 0.68
N GLY A 162 1.13 22.49 -0.58
CA GLY A 162 0.45 23.44 -1.46
C GLY A 162 0.85 23.45 -2.95
N ASP A 163 1.89 22.74 -3.36
CA ASP A 163 2.21 22.61 -4.79
C ASP A 163 1.30 21.54 -5.40
N GLY A 164 0.13 21.98 -5.85
CA GLY A 164 -0.95 21.15 -6.35
C GLY A 164 -0.53 20.24 -7.50
N ASP A 165 -1.03 19.01 -7.47
CA ASP A 165 -1.17 18.17 -8.67
C ASP A 165 -2.01 18.96 -9.68
N GLY A 166 -1.30 19.66 -10.57
CA GLY A 166 -1.87 20.29 -11.74
C GLY A 166 -2.55 19.23 -12.58
N ASP A 167 -3.86 19.26 -12.53
CA ASP A 167 -4.81 18.62 -13.42
C ASP A 167 -4.27 18.69 -14.86
N ARG A 168 -3.64 17.60 -15.34
CA ARG A 168 -3.35 17.43 -16.77
C ARG A 168 -4.65 17.01 -17.43
N ALA A 169 -5.53 17.98 -17.59
CA ALA A 169 -6.60 17.94 -18.58
C ALA A 169 -5.93 17.79 -19.95
N HIS A 170 -5.91 16.56 -20.48
CA HIS A 170 -5.66 16.34 -21.90
C HIS A 170 -6.76 17.07 -22.68
N GLY A 171 -6.37 18.14 -23.38
CA GLY A 171 -7.22 18.87 -24.30
C GLY A 171 -7.73 17.95 -25.41
N GLY A 172 -9.01 17.60 -25.31
CA GLY A 172 -9.83 17.08 -26.40
C GLY A 172 -10.86 18.12 -26.77
N SER A 173 -10.51 19.03 -27.69
CA SER A 173 -11.48 19.86 -28.40
C SER A 173 -12.23 18.97 -29.38
N PHE A 174 -13.54 18.74 -29.23
CA PHE A 174 -14.46 18.64 -30.36
C PHE A 174 -15.93 18.90 -29.95
N ALA A 175 -16.45 19.99 -30.52
CA ALA A 175 -17.82 20.31 -30.93
C ALA A 175 -19.02 20.01 -30.01
N ARG A 176 -19.68 21.11 -29.60
CA ARG A 176 -21.11 21.15 -29.25
C ARG A 176 -21.92 20.74 -30.47
N CYS A 177 -22.80 19.75 -30.33
CA CYS A 177 -23.95 19.60 -31.20
C CYS A 177 -25.21 19.79 -30.33
N THR A 178 -26.00 20.78 -30.72
CA THR A 178 -27.22 21.26 -30.08
C THR A 178 -28.31 20.20 -30.12
N ARG A 179 -29.08 20.12 -29.03
CA ARG A 179 -30.40 19.48 -29.01
C ARG A 179 -31.38 20.36 -29.78
N ASP A 180 -32.14 19.76 -30.68
CA ASP A 180 -33.47 20.21 -31.07
C ASP A 180 -34.36 18.97 -31.27
N ALA A 181 -35.57 19.04 -30.70
CA ALA A 181 -36.74 18.15 -30.78
C ALA A 181 -36.63 16.72 -30.23
#